data_AF-A0AAV6Z5D3-F1
#
_entry.id   AF-A0AAV6Z5D3-F1
#
_cell.length_a   1.000
_cell.length_b   1.000
_cell.length_c   1.000
_cell.angle_alpha   90.00
_cell.angle_beta   90.00
_cell.angle_gamma   90.00
#
_symmetry.space_group_name_H-M   'P 1'
#
loop_
_entity.id
_entity.type
_entity.pdbx_description
1 polymer ?
#
loop_
_entity_poly.entity_id
_entity_poly.type
_entity_poly.pdbx_seq_one_letter_code
_entity_poly.pdbx_strand_id
1 'polypeptide(L)'
;MIVVGGRTEQQEYSNEVLFYQIHCNAWIRPNRSDVILGVAMNESIGHAAAVVGARLYISGGFNGVALGRMVTLSVPSDPCMLFSTPSSCNQSAGSCVWCQYSCMSADIAER
;
A
#
# COMPACT_ATOMS: atom_id res chain seq x y z
N MET A 1 -0.03 4.50 8.04
CA MET A 1 1.22 3.69 8.10
C MET A 1 1.31 2.85 6.83
N ILE A 2 2.52 2.50 6.38
CA ILE A 2 2.73 1.68 5.16
C ILE A 2 3.65 0.51 5.53
N VAL A 3 3.28 -0.71 5.13
CA VAL A 3 4.09 -1.92 5.27
C VAL A 3 4.47 -2.41 3.88
N VAL A 4 5.74 -2.75 3.66
CA VAL A 4 6.27 -3.18 2.36
C VAL A 4 7.06 -4.46 2.51
N GLY A 5 6.70 -5.45 1.71
CA GLY A 5 7.32 -6.77 1.68
C GLY A 5 7.20 -7.49 3.02
N GLY A 6 8.29 -8.13 3.44
CA GLY A 6 8.34 -8.84 4.72
C GLY A 6 8.22 -10.35 4.54
N ARG A 7 7.90 -11.03 5.65
CA ARG A 7 7.72 -12.47 5.72
C ARG A 7 6.55 -12.80 6.64
N THR A 8 5.86 -13.90 6.36
CA THR A 8 4.80 -14.46 7.20
C THR A 8 5.16 -15.91 7.55
N GLU A 9 4.36 -16.56 8.39
CA GLU A 9 4.53 -18.00 8.65
C GLU A 9 4.32 -18.87 7.40
N GLN A 10 3.50 -18.39 6.45
CA GLN A 10 3.17 -19.14 5.23
C GLN A 10 4.08 -18.78 4.05
N GLN A 11 4.71 -17.60 4.09
CA GLN A 11 5.45 -17.03 2.97
C GLN A 11 6.78 -16.42 3.43
N GLU A 12 7.90 -17.03 3.02
CA GLU A 12 9.26 -16.61 3.37
C GLU A 12 9.60 -15.18 2.92
N TYR A 13 9.12 -14.78 1.73
CA TYR A 13 9.31 -13.43 1.21
C TYR A 13 8.02 -12.94 0.56
N SER A 14 7.60 -11.72 0.92
CA SER A 14 6.44 -11.04 0.36
C SER A 14 6.89 -9.79 -0.41
N ASN A 15 6.13 -9.43 -1.45
CA ASN A 15 6.25 -8.15 -2.15
C ASN A 15 5.04 -7.24 -1.91
N GLU A 16 4.19 -7.60 -0.95
CA GLU A 16 2.95 -6.89 -0.71
C GLU A 16 3.21 -5.48 -0.17
N VAL A 17 2.30 -4.57 -0.54
CA VAL A 17 2.27 -3.22 0.00
C VAL A 17 0.93 -3.05 0.70
N LEU A 18 0.96 -2.76 1.99
CA LEU A 18 -0.24 -2.56 2.79
C LEU A 18 -0.28 -1.14 3.30
N PHE A 19 -1.44 -0.50 3.16
CA PHE A 19 -1.71 0.80 3.74
C PHE A 19 -2.59 0.62 4.97
N TYR A 20 -2.21 1.26 6.07
CA TYR A 20 -3.04 1.34 7.26
C TYR A 20 -3.57 2.76 7.41
N GLN A 21 -4.89 2.90 7.27
CA GLN A 21 -5.63 4.13 7.50
C GLN A 21 -5.98 4.22 8.99
N ILE A 22 -5.45 5.24 9.67
CA ILE A 22 -5.56 5.37 11.12
C ILE A 22 -6.95 5.82 11.56
N HIS A 23 -7.59 6.72 10.79
CA HIS A 23 -8.91 7.27 11.13
C HIS A 23 -9.99 6.19 11.13
N CYS A 24 -9.88 5.24 10.20
CA CYS A 24 -10.83 4.16 10.03
C CYS A 24 -10.36 2.84 10.67
N ASN A 25 -9.15 2.80 11.21
CA ASN A 25 -8.52 1.60 11.76
C ASN A 25 -8.58 0.38 10.81
N ALA A 26 -8.15 0.57 9.56
CA ALA A 26 -8.23 -0.50 8.57
C ALA A 26 -7.01 -0.62 7.66
N TRP A 27 -6.82 -1.87 7.24
CA TRP A 27 -5.83 -2.27 6.26
C TRP A 27 -6.42 -2.22 4.86
N ILE A 28 -5.68 -1.59 3.95
CA ILE A 28 -6.00 -1.45 2.54
C ILE A 28 -4.88 -2.16 1.78
N ARG A 29 -5.25 -3.24 1.09
CA ARG A 29 -4.37 -3.97 0.17
C ARG A 29 -4.75 -3.56 -1.26
N PRO A 30 -3.87 -2.85 -2.01
CA PRO A 30 -4.11 -2.55 -3.40
C PRO A 30 -3.99 -3.82 -4.25
N ASN A 31 -4.89 -3.99 -5.22
CA ASN A 31 -4.85 -5.13 -6.13
C ASN A 31 -3.61 -5.13 -7.04
N ARG A 32 -2.99 -3.96 -7.25
CA ARG A 32 -1.82 -3.78 -8.13
C ARG A 32 -0.82 -2.82 -7.52
N SER A 33 0.17 -3.37 -6.81
CA SER A 33 1.24 -2.61 -6.13
C SER A 33 2.15 -1.87 -7.13
N ASP A 34 2.32 -2.44 -8.34
CA ASP A 34 3.05 -1.88 -9.47
C ASP A 34 2.49 -0.52 -9.93
N VAL A 35 1.18 -0.31 -9.81
CA VAL A 35 0.55 0.96 -10.18
C VAL A 35 0.97 2.10 -9.25
N ILE A 36 1.24 1.81 -7.97
CA ILE A 36 1.60 2.83 -6.96
C ILE A 36 3.12 3.05 -6.93
N LEU A 37 3.88 2.01 -7.21
CA LEU A 37 5.35 2.00 -7.21
C LEU A 37 5.95 2.31 -8.58
N GLY A 38 5.15 2.30 -9.65
CA GLY A 38 5.61 2.35 -11.05
C GLY A 38 6.32 1.07 -11.53
N VAL A 39 6.71 0.18 -10.61
CA VAL A 39 7.38 -1.09 -10.88
C VAL A 39 7.03 -2.11 -9.79
N ALA A 40 6.94 -3.39 -10.16
CA ALA A 40 6.73 -4.46 -9.19
C ALA A 40 7.92 -4.58 -8.23
N MET A 41 7.64 -4.69 -6.93
CA MET A 41 8.63 -5.01 -5.90
C MET A 41 9.01 -6.48 -5.95
N ASN A 42 10.28 -6.76 -5.64
CA ASN A 42 10.72 -8.13 -5.43
C ASN A 42 10.16 -8.62 -4.10
N GLU A 43 9.77 -9.89 -4.05
CA GLU A 43 9.47 -10.54 -2.77
C GLU A 43 10.73 -10.52 -1.93
N SER A 44 10.74 -9.77 -0.83
CA SER A 44 11.93 -9.55 -0.02
C SER A 44 11.64 -8.96 1.36
N ILE A 45 12.63 -9.06 2.26
CA ILE A 45 12.59 -8.55 3.63
C ILE A 45 13.67 -7.49 3.86
N GLY A 46 13.56 -6.76 4.98
CA GLY A 46 14.67 -5.94 5.49
C GLY A 46 14.98 -4.72 4.64
N HIS A 47 13.98 -4.14 3.99
CA HIS A 47 14.16 -2.89 3.24
C HIS A 47 14.51 -1.72 4.15
N ALA A 48 15.37 -0.83 3.66
CA ALA A 48 15.51 0.51 4.21
C ALA A 48 14.48 1.43 3.55
N ALA A 49 13.83 2.28 4.35
CA ALA A 49 12.81 3.20 3.86
C ALA A 49 12.99 4.62 4.43
N ALA A 50 12.73 5.63 3.60
CA ALA A 50 12.79 7.04 4.00
C ALA A 50 11.70 7.86 3.30
N VAL A 51 11.11 8.83 4.01
CA VAL A 51 10.12 9.74 3.46
C VAL A 51 10.80 11.07 3.11
N VAL A 52 10.60 11.55 1.87
CA VAL A 52 11.04 12.87 1.43
C VAL A 52 9.88 13.55 0.71
N GLY A 53 9.33 14.61 1.30
CA GLY A 53 8.10 15.24 0.82
C GLY A 53 6.93 14.25 0.85
N ALA A 54 6.20 14.14 -0.27
CA ALA A 54 5.06 13.22 -0.42
C ALA A 54 5.45 11.82 -0.98
N ARG A 55 6.75 11.50 -0.97
CA ARG A 55 7.28 10.26 -1.57
C ARG A 55 7.96 9.40 -0.52
N LEU A 56 7.70 8.09 -0.59
CA LEU A 56 8.41 7.09 0.19
C LEU A 56 9.43 6.41 -0.72
N TYR A 57 10.69 6.43 -0.30
CA TYR A 57 11.80 5.79 -0.96
C TYR A 57 12.10 4.48 -0.25
N ILE A 58 12.25 3.40 -1.02
CA ILE A 58 12.49 2.06 -0.50
C ILE A 58 13.71 1.51 -1.24
N SER A 59 14.72 1.08 -0.50
CA SER A 59 15.96 0.55 -1.08
C SER A 59 16.40 -0.73 -0.40
N GLY A 60 17.15 -1.52 -1.15
CA GLY A 60 17.76 -2.73 -0.64
C GLY A 60 16.76 -3.86 -0.49
N GLY A 61 16.99 -4.71 0.51
CA GLY A 61 16.21 -5.89 0.80
C GLY A 61 16.99 -7.18 0.55
N PHE A 62 16.41 -8.30 0.97
CA PHE A 62 17.01 -9.62 0.86
C PHE A 62 15.96 -10.67 0.52
N ASN A 63 16.30 -11.57 -0.40
CA ASN A 63 15.46 -12.73 -0.75
C ASN A 63 16.28 -13.98 -1.09
N GLY A 64 17.41 -14.17 -0.40
CA GLY A 64 18.45 -15.16 -0.73
C GLY A 64 19.71 -14.50 -1.28
N VAL A 65 19.58 -13.30 -1.85
CA VAL A 65 20.68 -12.41 -2.23
C VAL A 65 20.39 -10.99 -1.76
N ALA A 66 21.44 -10.19 -1.55
CA ALA A 66 21.30 -8.76 -1.28
C ALA A 66 20.78 -8.03 -2.53
N LEU A 67 19.71 -7.27 -2.37
CA LEU A 67 19.15 -6.44 -3.42
C LEU A 67 19.75 -5.03 -3.34
N GLY A 68 20.04 -4.41 -4.50
CA GLY A 68 20.59 -3.05 -4.58
C GLY A 68 19.65 -2.02 -5.21
N ARG A 69 18.41 -2.41 -5.53
CA ARG A 69 17.46 -1.54 -6.23
C ARG A 69 16.85 -0.51 -5.28
N MET A 70 16.52 0.66 -5.82
CA MET A 70 15.72 1.70 -5.18
C MET A 70 14.43 1.89 -5.95
N VAL A 71 13.30 1.97 -5.25
CA VAL A 71 12.00 2.31 -5.81
C VAL A 71 11.39 3.48 -5.05
N THR A 72 10.42 4.14 -5.68
CA THR A 72 9.69 5.24 -5.08
C THR A 72 8.20 4.92 -5.11
N LEU A 73 7.55 5.05 -3.95
CA LEU A 73 6.10 4.97 -3.80
C LEU A 73 5.56 6.40 -3.71
N SER A 74 4.61 6.72 -4.60
CA SER A 74 3.82 7.95 -4.44
C SER A 74 2.63 7.63 -3.54
N VAL A 75 2.58 8.24 -2.35
CA VAL A 75 1.53 7.94 -1.38
C VAL A 75 0.33 8.82 -1.70
N PRO A 76 -0.85 8.25 -2.04
CA PRO A 76 -2.05 9.05 -2.23
C PRO A 76 -2.47 9.70 -0.91
N SER A 77 -3.04 10.90 -0.99
CA SER A 77 -3.57 11.61 0.17
C SER A 77 -4.69 10.83 0.87
N ASP A 78 -5.50 10.11 0.08
CA ASP A 78 -6.48 9.14 0.55
C ASP A 78 -6.17 7.75 -0.04
N PRO A 79 -5.72 6.78 0.78
CA PRO A 79 -5.47 5.40 0.34
C PRO A 79 -6.73 4.67 -0.17
N CYS A 80 -7.94 5.10 0.17
CA CYS A 80 -9.18 4.50 -0.35
C CYS A 80 -9.31 4.68 -1.86
N MET A 81 -8.69 5.72 -2.44
CA MET A 81 -8.65 5.92 -3.90
C MET A 81 -7.93 4.79 -4.67
N LEU A 82 -7.22 3.90 -3.96
CA LEU A 82 -6.60 2.72 -4.57
C LEU A 82 -7.63 1.65 -5.01
N PHE A 83 -8.86 1.72 -4.50
CA PHE A 83 -9.95 0.87 -4.95
C PHE A 83 -10.65 1.48 -6.17
N SER A 84 -10.55 0.82 -7.31
CA SER A 84 -11.11 1.29 -8.58
C SER A 84 -12.53 0.79 -8.84
N THR A 85 -13.11 -0.03 -7.97
CA THR A 85 -14.46 -0.59 -8.14
C THR A 85 -15.29 -0.46 -6.87
N PRO A 86 -16.63 -0.31 -6.98
CA PRO A 86 -17.51 -0.31 -5.81
C PRO A 86 -17.36 -1.56 -4.95
N SER A 87 -17.20 -2.72 -5.60
CA SER A 87 -17.04 -4.01 -4.92
C SER A 87 -15.78 -4.09 -4.06
N SER A 88 -14.64 -3.62 -4.59
CA SER A 88 -13.37 -3.62 -3.83
C SER A 88 -13.38 -2.57 -2.71
N CYS A 89 -14.00 -1.41 -2.95
CA CYS A 89 -14.17 -0.37 -1.96
C CYS A 89 -15.01 -0.84 -0.75
N ASN A 90 -16.14 -1.51 -1.01
CA ASN A 90 -17.05 -1.98 0.04
C ASN A 90 -16.51 -3.16 0.88
N GLN A 91 -15.42 -3.81 0.43
CA GLN A 91 -14.76 -4.88 1.20
C GLN A 91 -13.84 -4.33 2.31
N SER A 92 -13.65 -3.01 2.39
CA SER A 92 -12.81 -2.34 3.38
C SER A 92 -13.38 -2.30 4.81
N ALA A 93 -14.34 -3.15 5.14
CA ALA A 93 -15.04 -3.19 6.42
C ALA A 93 -15.59 -1.82 6.88
N GLY A 94 -16.07 -1.01 5.92
CA GLY A 94 -16.66 0.32 6.17
C GLY A 94 -15.66 1.47 6.27
N SER A 95 -14.37 1.22 6.08
CA SER A 95 -13.33 2.27 6.15
C SER A 95 -13.30 3.16 4.92
N CYS A 96 -13.64 2.59 3.78
CA CYS A 96 -13.82 3.29 2.53
C CYS A 96 -15.27 3.14 2.08
N VAL A 97 -15.81 4.19 1.46
CA VAL A 97 -17.14 4.22 0.89
C VAL A 97 -17.07 4.65 -0.57
N TRP A 98 -17.90 4.04 -1.40
CA TRP A 98 -18.03 4.42 -2.80
C TRP A 98 -19.00 5.61 -2.92
N CYS A 99 -18.49 6.77 -3.35
CA CYS A 99 -19.26 8.01 -3.50
C CYS A 99 -18.95 8.68 -4.84
N GLN A 100 -19.99 9.12 -5.56
CA GLN A 100 -19.89 9.88 -6.82
C GLN A 100 -18.81 9.34 -7.78
N TYR A 101 -18.80 8.01 -8.00
CA TYR A 101 -17.88 7.31 -8.92
C TYR A 101 -16.44 7.10 -8.45
N SER A 102 -16.13 7.34 -7.17
CA SER A 102 -14.80 7.06 -6.61
C SER A 102 -14.89 6.44 -5.23
N CYS A 103 -13.84 5.73 -4.82
CA CYS A 103 -13.71 5.25 -3.46
C CYS A 103 -12.96 6.30 -2.63
N MET A 104 -13.52 6.65 -1.47
CA MET A 104 -12.94 7.63 -0.55
C MET A 104 -13.12 7.17 0.90
N SER A 105 -12.35 7.74 1.81
CA SER A 105 -12.49 7.45 3.23
C SER A 105 -13.86 7.92 3.76
N ALA A 106 -14.46 7.12 4.64
CA ALA A 106 -15.81 7.36 5.13
C ALA A 106 -15.96 8.72 5.84
N ASP A 107 -14.93 9.15 6.57
CA ASP A 107 -14.89 10.44 7.28
C ASP A 107 -14.87 11.66 6.34
N ILE A 108 -14.35 11.51 5.13
CA ILE A 108 -14.40 12.55 4.09
C ILE A 108 -15.78 12.57 3.44
N ALA A 109 -16.40 11.41 3.22
CA ALA A 109 -17.70 11.31 2.56
C ALA A 109 -18.89 11.83 3.41
N GLU A 110 -18.73 11.88 4.74
CA GLU A 110 -19.74 12.42 5.66
C GLU A 110 -19.76 13.96 5.75
N ARG A 111 -18.83 14.64 5.08
CA ARG A 111 -18.72 16.11 5.04
C ARG A 111 -19.36 16.70 3.78
#